data_AF-A0A5N7IMV7-F1
#
_entry.id   AF-A0A5N7IMV7-F1
#
_cell.length_a   1.000
_cell.length_b   1.000
_cell.length_c   1.000
_cell.angle_alpha   90.00
_cell.angle_beta   90.00
_cell.angle_gamma   90.00
#
_symmetry.space_group_name_H-M   'P 1'
#
loop_
_entity.id
_entity.type
_entity.pdbx_description
1 polymer ?
#
loop_
_entity_poly.entity_id
_entity_poly.type
_entity_poly.pdbx_seq_one_letter_code
_entity_poly.pdbx_strand_id
1 'polypeptide(L)'
;MDKHIDFTKIEKKLADIGFEIDGNEHLEIELDELEGRNDIQIPEEYRKFILKYGGLSFEEDMCFRPIEKSRWTQENSMQGFDYFYGLDGDNLDIRKKRNIYLDRMPNSIIPIAECPGGNQLCLGVELNNYGKIYFWDHENELEAKKMLGFNKLTEINSYWDNVFLVSESFSNFIMDLEIVESSESDDDDDLEEIWLSDDLLRNKD
;
A
#
# COMPACT_ATOMS: atom_id res chain seq x y z
N MET A 1 17.68 15.01 11.57
CA MET A 1 17.88 14.39 12.90
C MET A 1 16.60 13.64 13.17
N ASP A 2 16.60 12.33 12.84
CA ASP A 2 15.42 11.50 13.05
C ASP A 2 15.11 11.48 14.54
N LYS A 3 13.93 11.97 14.90
CA LYS A 3 13.42 11.80 16.25
C LYS A 3 12.93 10.37 16.28
N HIS A 4 13.66 9.49 16.96
CA HIS A 4 13.15 8.15 17.25
C HIS A 4 11.78 8.29 17.92
N ILE A 5 10.73 7.87 17.21
CA ILE A 5 9.36 7.92 17.70
C ILE A 5 9.16 6.70 18.58
N ASP A 6 8.86 6.95 19.84
CA ASP A 6 8.49 5.90 20.79
C ASP A 6 7.28 5.11 20.25
N PHE A 7 7.39 3.77 20.23
CA PHE A 7 6.34 2.89 19.72
C PHE A 7 5.00 3.10 20.43
N THR A 8 5.01 3.53 21.69
CA THR A 8 3.77 3.89 22.42
C THR A 8 2.98 5.02 21.76
N LYS A 9 3.64 5.92 21.01
CA LYS A 9 2.96 6.96 20.22
C LYS A 9 2.31 6.39 18.97
N ILE A 10 2.95 5.40 18.34
CA ILE A 10 2.39 4.66 17.21
C ILE A 10 1.12 3.94 17.68
N GLU A 11 1.20 3.22 18.80
CA GLU A 11 0.05 2.52 19.37
C GLU A 11 -1.11 3.48 19.68
N LYS A 12 -0.80 4.63 20.30
CA LYS A 12 -1.81 5.64 20.58
C LYS A 12 -2.42 6.19 19.30
N LYS A 13 -1.61 6.53 18.30
CA LYS A 13 -2.08 7.07 17.02
C LYS A 13 -3.02 6.08 16.33
N LEU A 14 -2.62 4.81 16.24
CA LEU A 14 -3.43 3.74 15.66
C LEU A 14 -4.77 3.59 16.41
N ALA A 15 -4.75 3.58 17.74
CA ALA A 15 -5.98 3.53 18.53
C ALA A 15 -6.88 4.76 18.32
N ASP A 16 -6.29 5.97 18.21
CA ASP A 16 -7.03 7.23 17.99
C ASP A 16 -7.74 7.25 16.61
N ILE A 17 -7.22 6.52 15.61
CA ILE A 17 -7.83 6.36 14.29
C ILE A 17 -8.62 5.04 14.14
N GLY A 18 -8.93 4.37 15.25
CA GLY A 18 -9.85 3.22 15.28
C GLY A 18 -9.23 1.85 15.03
N PHE A 19 -7.90 1.72 15.03
CA PHE A 19 -7.26 0.43 14.78
C PHE A 19 -7.28 -0.43 16.03
N GLU A 20 -7.77 -1.66 15.87
CA GLU A 20 -7.78 -2.67 16.91
C GLU A 20 -6.57 -3.58 16.81
N ILE A 21 -6.20 -4.18 17.94
CA ILE A 21 -5.17 -5.21 17.98
C ILE A 21 -5.74 -6.45 17.31
N ASP A 22 -5.00 -7.00 16.35
CA ASP A 22 -5.33 -8.29 15.78
C ASP A 22 -5.18 -9.35 16.88
N GLY A 23 -6.28 -10.01 17.22
CA GLY A 23 -6.33 -11.00 18.30
C GLY A 23 -5.52 -12.27 18.04
N ASN A 24 -4.86 -12.35 16.88
CA ASN A 24 -4.01 -13.45 16.46
C ASN A 24 -2.61 -13.39 17.10
N GLU A 25 -2.04 -14.56 17.39
CA GLU A 25 -0.64 -14.67 17.77
C GLU A 25 0.24 -14.71 16.52
N HIS A 26 0.98 -13.63 16.28
CA HIS A 26 2.03 -13.58 15.25
C HIS A 26 3.39 -13.91 15.86
N LEU A 27 4.16 -14.78 15.22
CA LEU A 27 5.41 -15.28 15.79
C LEU A 27 6.64 -14.60 15.17
N GLU A 28 7.60 -14.18 16.00
CA GLU A 28 8.86 -13.55 15.54
C GLU A 28 9.60 -14.39 14.49
N ILE A 29 9.51 -15.72 14.61
CA ILE A 29 10.14 -16.67 13.67
C ILE A 29 9.70 -16.45 12.22
N GLU A 30 8.48 -15.97 11.98
CA GLU A 30 7.97 -15.73 10.64
C GLU A 30 8.68 -14.56 9.95
N LEU A 31 9.03 -13.53 10.72
CA LEU A 31 9.78 -12.39 10.23
C LEU A 31 11.27 -12.72 10.08
N ASP A 32 11.84 -13.47 11.01
CA ASP A 32 13.22 -13.93 10.90
C ASP A 32 13.41 -14.84 9.67
N GLU A 33 12.42 -15.68 9.34
CA GLU A 33 12.41 -16.44 8.08
C GLU A 33 12.30 -15.54 6.84
N LEU A 34 11.48 -14.49 6.90
CA LEU A 34 11.32 -13.52 5.82
C LEU A 34 12.63 -12.76 5.57
N GLU A 35 13.33 -12.33 6.63
CA GLU A 35 14.65 -11.70 6.55
C GLU A 35 15.70 -12.67 6.01
N GLY A 36 15.82 -13.85 6.62
CA GLY A 36 16.86 -14.82 6.27
C GLY A 36 16.74 -15.39 4.86
N ARG A 37 15.51 -15.59 4.34
CA ARG A 37 15.31 -16.08 2.96
C ARG A 37 15.68 -15.04 1.90
N ASN A 38 15.69 -13.76 2.26
CA ASN A 38 15.75 -12.67 1.29
C ASN A 38 16.96 -11.75 1.47
N ASP A 39 17.78 -11.98 2.50
CA ASP A 39 18.93 -11.12 2.86
C ASP A 39 18.51 -9.65 3.05
N ILE A 40 17.36 -9.46 3.69
CA ILE A 40 16.79 -8.14 4.00
C ILE A 40 16.76 -7.89 5.50
N GLN A 41 16.59 -6.63 5.91
CA GLN A 41 16.39 -6.25 7.30
C GLN A 41 15.07 -5.50 7.46
N ILE A 42 14.23 -5.95 8.38
CA ILE A 42 12.95 -5.32 8.69
C ILE A 42 13.14 -4.30 9.82
N PRO A 43 12.82 -3.02 9.59
CA PRO A 43 12.79 -1.97 10.61
C PRO A 43 12.09 -2.39 11.90
N GLU A 44 12.70 -2.10 13.05
CA GLU A 44 12.22 -2.52 14.37
C GLU A 44 10.80 -2.02 14.64
N GLU A 45 10.48 -0.80 14.21
CA GLU A 45 9.15 -0.22 14.37
C GLU A 45 8.10 -0.95 13.53
N TYR A 46 8.44 -1.35 12.30
CA TYR A 46 7.54 -2.15 11.47
C TYR A 46 7.39 -3.59 12.01
N ARG A 47 8.48 -4.18 12.50
CA ARG A 47 8.47 -5.50 13.17
C ARG A 47 7.49 -5.51 14.33
N LYS A 48 7.56 -4.53 15.23
CA LYS A 48 6.61 -4.41 16.35
C LYS A 48 5.18 -4.19 15.88
N PHE A 49 4.99 -3.42 14.80
CA PHE A 49 3.68 -3.17 14.23
C PHE A 49 3.05 -4.45 13.68
N ILE A 50 3.70 -5.14 12.75
CA ILE A 50 3.10 -6.31 12.08
C ILE A 50 2.88 -7.48 13.04
N LEU A 51 3.75 -7.67 14.04
CA LEU A 51 3.55 -8.71 15.06
C LEU A 51 2.38 -8.42 15.99
N LYS A 52 2.04 -7.14 16.19
CA LYS A 52 0.96 -6.74 17.10
C LYS A 52 -0.38 -6.56 16.39
N TYR A 53 -0.35 -6.05 15.17
CA TYR A 53 -1.53 -5.63 14.44
C TYR A 53 -1.84 -6.47 13.21
N GLY A 54 -0.93 -7.36 12.77
CA GLY A 54 -1.16 -8.21 11.61
C GLY A 54 -1.49 -7.42 10.35
N GLY A 55 -2.38 -8.00 9.53
CA GLY A 55 -3.01 -7.32 8.41
C GLY A 55 -4.19 -6.48 8.89
N LEU A 56 -4.37 -5.30 8.32
CA LEU A 56 -5.38 -4.34 8.78
C LEU A 56 -6.17 -3.78 7.61
N SER A 57 -7.48 -3.92 7.67
CA SER A 57 -8.44 -3.22 6.82
C SER A 57 -9.13 -2.11 7.60
N PHE A 58 -9.60 -1.08 6.90
CA PHE A 58 -10.24 0.08 7.51
C PHE A 58 -11.71 0.13 7.11
N GLU A 59 -12.57 0.59 8.02
CA GLU A 59 -13.96 0.94 7.68
C GLU A 59 -14.01 2.26 6.91
N GLU A 60 -13.13 3.19 7.27
CA GLU A 60 -13.03 4.53 6.67
C GLU A 60 -11.82 4.64 5.75
N ASP A 61 -11.88 5.55 4.78
CA ASP A 61 -10.78 5.78 3.83
C ASP A 61 -9.54 6.36 4.53
N MET A 62 -8.45 5.60 4.49
CA MET A 62 -7.16 6.02 5.05
C MET A 62 -6.34 6.77 4.01
N CYS A 63 -5.89 7.96 4.37
CA CYS A 63 -5.03 8.77 3.52
C CYS A 63 -3.75 9.22 4.22
N PHE A 64 -2.76 9.58 3.40
CA PHE A 64 -1.49 10.15 3.82
C PHE A 64 -1.04 11.25 2.84
N ARG A 65 -0.05 12.06 3.24
CA ARG A 65 0.57 13.08 2.39
C ARG A 65 1.98 12.64 1.98
N PRO A 66 2.20 12.18 0.73
CA PRO A 66 3.53 11.74 0.32
C PRO A 66 4.50 12.92 0.18
N ILE A 67 5.79 12.67 0.45
CA ILE A 67 6.88 13.63 0.20
C ILE A 67 7.02 13.91 -1.31
N GLU A 68 6.97 12.86 -2.13
CA GLU A 68 7.01 12.94 -3.59
C GLU A 68 5.63 12.66 -4.18
N LYS A 69 5.14 13.57 -5.02
CA LYS A 69 3.83 13.42 -5.66
C LYS A 69 3.90 12.41 -6.79
N SER A 70 2.95 11.48 -6.82
CA SER A 70 2.69 10.60 -7.95
C SER A 70 1.52 11.15 -8.77
N ARG A 71 1.21 10.51 -9.91
CA ARG A 71 -0.02 10.81 -10.67
C ARG A 71 -1.31 10.42 -9.95
N TRP A 72 -1.20 9.66 -8.86
CA TRP A 72 -2.30 9.25 -7.99
C TRP A 72 -2.52 10.20 -6.81
N THR A 73 -1.64 11.18 -6.61
CA THR A 73 -1.81 12.18 -5.56
C THR A 73 -2.94 13.14 -5.95
N GLN A 74 -3.95 13.25 -5.09
CA GLN A 74 -5.14 14.08 -5.28
C GLN A 74 -4.80 15.59 -5.20
N GLU A 75 -5.76 16.45 -5.57
CA GLU A 75 -5.58 17.92 -5.56
C GLU A 75 -5.24 18.46 -4.17
N ASN A 76 -5.83 17.88 -3.11
CA ASN A 76 -5.53 18.19 -1.71
C ASN A 76 -4.14 17.68 -1.24
N SER A 77 -3.33 17.13 -2.15
CA SER A 77 -2.02 16.53 -1.92
C SER A 77 -2.04 15.28 -1.02
N MET A 78 -3.18 14.59 -0.94
CA MET A 78 -3.32 13.33 -0.23
C MET A 78 -3.37 12.16 -1.19
N GLN A 79 -3.12 10.97 -0.68
CA GLN A 79 -3.26 9.72 -1.39
C GLN A 79 -3.79 8.65 -0.45
N GLY A 80 -4.71 7.82 -0.95
CA GLY A 80 -5.35 6.75 -0.19
C GLY A 80 -4.60 5.42 -0.28
N PHE A 81 -4.86 4.53 0.68
CA PHE A 81 -4.49 3.11 0.62
C PHE A 81 -5.57 2.26 1.29
N ASP A 82 -5.66 0.99 0.89
CA ASP A 82 -6.83 0.14 1.19
C ASP A 82 -6.64 -0.69 2.46
N TYR A 83 -5.51 -1.39 2.59
CA TYR A 83 -5.25 -2.27 3.73
C TYR A 83 -3.76 -2.64 3.85
N PHE A 84 -3.29 -2.85 5.07
CA PHE A 84 -1.96 -3.41 5.34
C PHE A 84 -1.93 -4.92 5.17
N TYR A 85 -0.79 -5.43 4.71
CA TYR A 85 -0.51 -6.85 4.62
C TYR A 85 -0.10 -7.43 5.97
N GLY A 86 -0.56 -8.66 6.24
CA GLY A 86 -0.39 -9.36 7.51
C GLY A 86 0.53 -10.58 7.43
N LEU A 87 0.42 -11.45 8.43
CA LEU A 87 1.18 -12.71 8.56
C LEU A 87 0.27 -13.94 8.64
N ASP A 88 -1.04 -13.79 8.41
CA ASP A 88 -2.05 -14.84 8.63
C ASP A 88 -2.00 -16.00 7.61
N GLY A 89 -1.05 -15.99 6.68
CA GLY A 89 -0.92 -17.03 5.67
C GLY A 89 -2.04 -17.05 4.63
N ASP A 90 -2.87 -16.01 4.58
CA ASP A 90 -3.96 -15.82 3.63
C ASP A 90 -3.48 -15.11 2.35
N ASN A 91 -4.38 -14.51 1.56
CA ASN A 91 -3.98 -13.80 0.34
C ASN A 91 -3.36 -12.42 0.60
N LEU A 92 -3.51 -11.88 1.81
CA LEU A 92 -2.97 -10.60 2.25
C LEU A 92 -1.67 -10.76 3.04
N ASP A 93 -1.14 -11.98 3.11
CA ASP A 93 0.15 -12.27 3.72
C ASP A 93 1.31 -11.59 2.98
N ILE A 94 2.13 -10.85 3.72
CA ILE A 94 3.28 -10.10 3.21
C ILE A 94 4.29 -10.98 2.44
N ARG A 95 4.48 -12.24 2.87
CA ARG A 95 5.40 -13.19 2.23
C ARG A 95 4.88 -13.58 0.85
N LYS A 96 3.57 -13.75 0.71
CA LYS A 96 2.94 -14.03 -0.60
C LYS A 96 2.94 -12.80 -1.48
N LYS A 97 2.59 -11.63 -0.95
CA LYS A 97 2.60 -10.36 -1.70
C LYS A 97 4.00 -10.04 -2.21
N ARG A 98 5.04 -10.17 -1.37
CA ARG A 98 6.43 -10.04 -1.82
C ARG A 98 6.77 -10.97 -2.99
N ASN A 99 6.36 -12.24 -2.93
CA ASN A 99 6.59 -13.18 -4.03
C ASN A 99 5.84 -12.79 -5.32
N ILE A 100 4.63 -12.23 -5.22
CA ILE A 100 3.85 -11.73 -6.36
C ILE A 100 4.55 -10.57 -7.05
N TYR A 101 5.21 -9.71 -6.28
CA TYR A 101 5.88 -8.51 -6.77
C TYR A 101 7.39 -8.67 -6.96
N LEU A 102 7.92 -9.87 -6.72
CA LEU A 102 9.33 -10.17 -6.96
C LEU A 102 9.67 -9.88 -8.43
N ASP A 103 10.82 -9.26 -8.66
CA ASP A 103 11.30 -8.81 -9.97
C ASP A 103 10.42 -7.74 -10.69
N ARG A 104 9.38 -7.22 -10.04
CA ARG A 104 8.51 -6.13 -10.54
C ARG A 104 8.77 -4.77 -9.87
N MET A 105 9.46 -4.79 -8.74
CA MET A 105 9.90 -3.61 -7.98
C MET A 105 11.37 -3.80 -7.53
N PRO A 106 12.10 -2.73 -7.20
CA PRO A 106 13.46 -2.87 -6.65
C PRO A 106 13.49 -3.78 -5.41
N ASN A 107 14.42 -4.74 -5.36
CA ASN A 107 14.49 -5.71 -4.26
C ASN A 107 14.74 -5.08 -2.88
N SER A 108 15.29 -3.86 -2.87
CA SER A 108 15.52 -3.06 -1.68
C SER A 108 14.26 -2.53 -1.00
N ILE A 109 13.07 -2.73 -1.61
CA ILE A 109 11.78 -2.40 -1.02
C ILE A 109 10.87 -3.65 -1.03
N ILE A 110 9.97 -3.77 -0.06
CA ILE A 110 8.96 -4.84 0.00
C ILE A 110 7.57 -4.26 0.12
N PRO A 111 6.54 -4.87 -0.49
CA PRO A 111 5.16 -4.39 -0.36
C PRO A 111 4.64 -4.63 1.06
N ILE A 112 4.00 -3.62 1.66
CA ILE A 112 3.44 -3.67 3.03
C ILE A 112 1.97 -3.31 3.10
N ALA A 113 1.41 -2.67 2.06
CA ALA A 113 0.00 -2.34 1.98
C ALA A 113 -0.45 -2.22 0.52
N GLU A 114 -1.75 -2.44 0.29
CA GLU A 114 -2.39 -2.23 -1.01
C GLU A 114 -2.87 -0.80 -1.16
N CYS A 115 -2.74 -0.25 -2.37
CA CYS A 115 -3.35 0.99 -2.78
C CYS A 115 -4.28 0.75 -3.99
N PRO A 116 -5.27 1.65 -4.22
CA PRO A 116 -6.16 1.56 -5.37
C PRO A 116 -5.41 1.39 -6.70
N GLY A 117 -5.95 0.60 -7.62
CA GLY A 117 -5.34 0.31 -8.92
C GLY A 117 -4.27 -0.79 -8.92
N GLY A 118 -4.13 -1.52 -7.81
CA GLY A 118 -3.07 -2.54 -7.66
C GLY A 118 -1.70 -1.93 -7.35
N ASN A 119 -1.67 -0.64 -7.05
CA ASN A 119 -0.51 0.09 -6.54
C ASN A 119 -0.16 -0.39 -5.13
N GLN A 120 1.05 -0.10 -4.66
CA GLN A 120 1.55 -0.64 -3.40
C GLN A 120 2.19 0.46 -2.55
N LEU A 121 2.00 0.37 -1.24
CA LEU A 121 2.96 0.97 -0.30
C LEU A 121 4.06 -0.04 -0.02
N CYS A 122 5.30 0.44 -0.02
CA CYS A 122 6.47 -0.39 0.16
C CYS A 122 7.36 0.14 1.29
N LEU A 123 7.97 -0.78 2.03
CA LEU A 123 8.96 -0.51 3.07
C LEU A 123 10.37 -0.71 2.51
N GLY A 124 11.26 0.25 2.72
CA GLY A 124 12.68 0.08 2.46
C GLY A 124 13.34 -0.81 3.50
N VAL A 125 14.07 -1.83 3.02
CA VAL A 125 14.63 -2.91 3.83
C VAL A 125 16.14 -3.11 3.61
N GLU A 126 16.78 -2.19 2.90
CA GLU A 126 18.23 -2.15 2.69
C GLU A 126 18.84 -0.82 3.14
N LEU A 127 20.15 -0.78 3.35
CA LEU A 127 20.85 0.34 3.98
C LEU A 127 20.51 1.74 3.42
N ASN A 128 20.34 1.87 2.10
CA ASN A 128 20.11 3.17 1.46
C ASN A 128 18.68 3.70 1.60
N ASN A 129 17.72 2.82 1.91
CA ASN A 129 16.30 3.15 2.00
C ASN A 129 15.64 2.62 3.29
N TYR A 130 16.43 2.11 4.22
CA TYR A 130 15.97 1.42 5.42
C TYR A 130 14.95 2.26 6.19
N GLY A 131 13.78 1.69 6.45
CA GLY A 131 12.71 2.33 7.22
C GLY A 131 11.83 3.29 6.43
N LYS A 132 12.26 3.75 5.24
CA LYS A 132 11.48 4.67 4.41
C LYS A 132 10.26 3.99 3.81
N ILE A 133 9.21 4.78 3.59
CA ILE A 133 7.98 4.33 2.95
C ILE A 133 7.93 4.90 1.55
N TYR A 134 7.56 4.05 0.60
CA TYR A 134 7.43 4.38 -0.80
C TYR A 134 6.05 4.02 -1.32
N PHE A 135 5.63 4.73 -2.35
CA PHE A 135 4.50 4.36 -3.19
C PHE A 135 5.06 3.83 -4.52
N TRP A 136 4.60 2.65 -4.93
CA TRP A 136 4.96 2.03 -6.20
C TRP A 136 3.76 2.02 -7.14
N ASP A 137 3.96 2.61 -8.32
CA ASP A 137 2.96 2.83 -9.36
C ASP A 137 2.94 1.66 -10.36
N HIS A 138 1.93 0.81 -10.23
CA HIS A 138 1.75 -0.46 -10.94
C HIS A 138 1.68 -0.27 -12.47
N GLU A 139 0.94 0.73 -12.95
CA GLU A 139 0.77 0.90 -14.40
C GLU A 139 2.01 1.50 -15.06
N ASN A 140 3.03 1.88 -14.29
CA ASN A 140 4.29 2.44 -14.79
C ASN A 140 5.48 1.47 -14.61
N GLU A 141 5.20 0.17 -14.48
CA GLU A 141 6.20 -0.90 -14.36
C GLU A 141 7.22 -0.94 -15.51
N LEU A 142 8.43 -1.40 -15.17
CA LEU A 142 9.54 -1.58 -16.11
C LEU A 142 9.15 -2.46 -17.30
N GLU A 143 8.48 -3.59 -17.06
CA GLU A 143 8.07 -4.50 -18.13
C GLU A 143 7.05 -3.86 -19.07
N ALA A 144 6.08 -3.10 -18.53
CA ALA A 144 5.13 -2.34 -19.35
C ALA A 144 5.86 -1.32 -20.23
N LYS A 145 6.88 -0.64 -19.71
CA LYS A 145 7.70 0.27 -20.51
C LYS A 145 8.51 -0.44 -21.60
N LYS A 146 9.11 -1.60 -21.30
CA LYS A 146 9.82 -2.40 -22.30
C LYS A 146 8.88 -2.81 -23.44
N MET A 147 7.64 -3.23 -23.13
CA MET A 147 6.64 -3.57 -24.14
C MET A 147 6.25 -2.37 -25.02
N LEU A 148 6.27 -1.15 -24.48
CA LEU A 148 6.05 0.09 -25.22
C LEU A 148 7.28 0.56 -26.02
N GLY A 149 8.37 -0.21 -26.05
CA GLY A 149 9.56 0.07 -26.84
C GLY A 149 10.60 0.97 -26.16
N PHE A 150 10.44 1.24 -24.85
CA PHE A 150 11.46 1.94 -24.05
C PHE A 150 12.61 0.99 -23.68
N ASN A 151 13.39 0.57 -24.69
CA ASN A 151 14.38 -0.52 -24.56
C ASN A 151 15.72 -0.10 -23.93
N LYS A 152 15.88 1.18 -23.55
CA LYS A 152 17.07 1.69 -22.85
C LYS A 152 16.95 1.64 -21.32
N LEU A 153 15.89 1.05 -20.80
CA LEU A 153 15.64 1.04 -19.37
C LEU A 153 16.56 0.05 -18.65
N THR A 154 16.89 0.43 -17.42
CA THR A 154 17.79 -0.26 -16.51
C THR A 154 17.16 -1.54 -15.97
N GLU A 155 17.99 -2.38 -15.33
CA GLU A 155 17.53 -3.54 -14.55
C GLU A 155 16.61 -3.12 -13.39
N ILE A 156 15.84 -4.08 -12.86
CA ILE A 156 14.76 -3.78 -11.91
C ILE A 156 15.23 -3.02 -10.66
N ASN A 157 16.39 -3.38 -10.09
CA ASN A 157 16.94 -2.71 -8.89
C ASN A 157 17.36 -1.25 -9.14
N SER A 158 17.55 -0.89 -10.41
CA SER A 158 17.90 0.45 -10.86
C SER A 158 16.71 1.20 -11.48
N TYR A 159 15.50 0.63 -11.45
CA TYR A 159 14.29 1.24 -12.00
C TYR A 159 13.44 1.86 -10.88
N TRP A 160 13.53 3.18 -10.76
CA TRP A 160 12.84 3.98 -9.73
C TRP A 160 11.85 4.99 -10.32
N ASP A 161 11.63 4.97 -11.65
CA ASP A 161 10.75 5.90 -12.36
C ASP A 161 9.28 5.79 -11.94
N ASN A 162 8.90 4.70 -11.27
CA ASN A 162 7.56 4.46 -10.75
C ASN A 162 7.52 4.29 -9.22
N VAL A 163 8.57 4.72 -8.52
CA VAL A 163 8.67 4.66 -7.06
C VAL A 163 8.80 6.07 -6.50
N PHE A 164 7.92 6.43 -5.58
CA PHE A 164 7.81 7.77 -5.02
C PHE A 164 7.95 7.71 -3.50
N LEU A 165 8.82 8.55 -2.93
CA LEU A 165 9.01 8.62 -1.49
C LEU A 165 7.74 9.15 -0.80
N VAL A 166 7.19 8.36 0.11
CA VAL A 166 6.01 8.71 0.91
C VAL A 166 6.44 9.32 2.23
N SER A 167 7.36 8.67 2.95
CA SER A 167 7.83 9.12 4.26
C SER A 167 9.26 8.65 4.53
N GLU A 168 9.99 9.41 5.34
CA GLU A 168 11.37 9.07 5.74
C GLU A 168 11.44 7.92 6.75
N SER A 169 10.32 7.57 7.40
CA SER A 169 10.26 6.40 8.30
C SER A 169 8.84 5.85 8.41
N PHE A 170 8.72 4.56 8.73
CA PHE A 170 7.42 3.94 9.03
C PHE A 170 6.68 4.66 10.15
N SER A 171 7.39 5.08 11.19
CA SER A 171 6.77 5.80 12.31
C SER A 171 6.21 7.15 11.89
N ASN A 172 6.94 7.93 11.08
CA ASN A 172 6.45 9.20 10.55
C ASN A 172 5.21 8.97 9.68
N PHE A 173 5.24 7.95 8.82
CA PHE A 173 4.09 7.57 8.01
C PHE A 173 2.83 7.28 8.85
N ILE A 174 2.94 6.48 9.92
CA ILE A 174 1.78 6.22 10.80
C ILE A 174 1.28 7.50 11.48
N MET A 175 2.19 8.39 11.89
CA MET A 175 1.80 9.67 12.50
C MET A 175 1.05 10.60 11.54
N ASP A 176 1.37 10.51 10.24
CA ASP A 176 0.79 11.32 9.17
C ASP A 176 -0.51 10.74 8.59
N LEU A 177 -0.99 9.58 9.09
CA LEU A 177 -2.27 9.01 8.66
C LEU A 177 -3.44 9.91 9.06
N GLU A 178 -4.35 10.14 8.12
CA GLU A 178 -5.57 10.93 8.28
C GLU A 178 -6.77 10.10 7.81
N ILE A 179 -7.86 10.12 8.59
CA ILE A 179 -9.17 9.63 8.14
C ILE A 179 -9.79 10.72 7.28
N VAL A 180 -10.20 10.36 6.07
CA VAL A 180 -11.06 11.22 5.27
C VAL A 180 -12.49 10.79 5.55
N GLU A 181 -13.25 11.63 6.27
CA GLU A 181 -14.70 11.45 6.32
C GLU A 181 -15.17 11.53 4.87
N SER A 182 -15.79 10.45 4.37
CA SER A 182 -16.48 10.51 3.10
C SER A 182 -17.52 11.63 3.25
N SER A 183 -17.30 12.78 2.62
CA SER A 183 -18.45 13.61 2.27
C SER A 183 -19.32 12.68 1.46
N GLU A 184 -20.52 12.34 1.96
CA GLU A 184 -21.54 11.67 1.18
C GLU A 184 -21.47 12.29 -0.22
N SER A 185 -20.94 11.56 -1.19
CA SER A 185 -21.10 11.99 -2.55
C SER A 185 -22.59 11.92 -2.75
N ASP A 186 -23.21 13.08 -2.96
CA ASP A 186 -24.49 13.22 -3.65
C ASP A 186 -24.29 12.68 -5.09
N ASP A 187 -23.89 11.42 -5.22
CA ASP A 187 -24.11 10.64 -6.41
C ASP A 187 -25.63 10.40 -6.41
N ASP A 188 -26.33 11.43 -6.88
CA ASP A 188 -27.55 11.28 -7.68
C ASP A 188 -27.21 10.22 -8.75
N ASP A 189 -27.34 8.95 -8.36
CA ASP A 189 -27.71 7.87 -9.25
C ASP A 189 -29.14 8.19 -9.72
N ASP A 190 -29.26 9.22 -10.56
CA ASP A 190 -30.27 9.32 -11.62
C ASP A 190 -29.94 8.20 -12.62
N LEU A 191 -30.05 6.95 -12.14
CA LEU A 191 -30.33 5.81 -12.97
C LEU A 191 -31.74 6.07 -13.50
N GLU A 192 -31.83 6.80 -14.61
CA GLU A 192 -33.01 6.72 -15.47
C GLU A 192 -33.18 5.24 -15.80
N GLU A 193 -34.10 4.57 -15.10
CA GLU A 193 -34.68 3.32 -15.55
C GLU A 193 -35.18 3.56 -16.97
N ILE A 194 -34.40 3.16 -17.97
CA ILE A 194 -34.87 3.07 -19.33
C ILE A 194 -35.87 1.91 -19.31
N TRP A 195 -37.14 2.23 -19.06
CA TRP A 195 -38.26 1.35 -19.33
C TRP A 195 -38.25 1.07 -20.83
N LEU A 196 -37.62 -0.04 -21.22
CA LEU A 196 -37.83 -0.65 -22.52
C LEU A 196 -39.32 -0.92 -22.63
N SER A 197 -40.05 -0.03 -23.31
CA SER A 197 -41.43 -0.29 -23.67
C SER A 197 -41.45 -1.54 -24.56
N ASP A 198 -42.37 -2.46 -24.24
CA ASP A 198 -42.63 -3.72 -24.95
C ASP A 198 -43.00 -3.56 -26.45
N ASP A 199 -42.96 -2.33 -26.99
CA ASP A 199 -43.30 -2.00 -28.36
C ASP A 199 -42.21 -2.37 -29.39
N LEU A 200 -41.02 -2.82 -28.95
CA LEU A 200 -39.99 -3.35 -29.85
C LEU A 200 -40.03 -4.87 -30.07
N LEU A 201 -40.98 -5.60 -29.47
CA LEU A 201 -41.12 -7.06 -29.63
C LEU A 201 -42.22 -7.52 -30.58
N ARG A 202 -42.87 -6.62 -31.34
CA ARG A 202 -43.84 -7.03 -32.38
C ARG A 202 -43.43 -6.53 -33.76
N ASN A 203 -42.53 -7.29 -34.39
CA ASN A 203 -42.52 -7.45 -35.84
C ASN A 203 -41.90 -8.81 -36.21
N LYS A 204 -42.81 -9.76 -36.48
CA LYS A 204 -42.71 -11.00 -37.28
C LYS A 204 -44.03 -11.74 -36.97
N ASP A 205 -44.97 -11.93 -37.89
CA ASP A 205 -44.86 -12.23 -39.33
C ASP A 205 -45.95 -11.53 -40.18
#